data_AF-A0A1X0IQD6-F1
#
_entry.id   AF-A0A1X0IQD6-F1
#
_cell.length_a   1.000
_cell.length_b   1.000
_cell.length_c   1.000
_cell.angle_alpha   90.00
_cell.angle_beta   90.00
_cell.angle_gamma   90.00
#
_symmetry.space_group_name_H-M   'P 1'
#
loop_
_entity.id
_entity.type
_entity.pdbx_description
1 polymer ?
#
loop_
_entity_poly.entity_id
_entity_poly.type
_entity_poly.pdbx_seq_one_letter_code
_entity_poly.pdbx_strand_id
1 'polypeptide(L)'
;MPDLPTRTYTEFPGISTRAWEHPADRAALQTLRSLKGFDTVLKALAALLRERQHRLMYLATAIRVDDRQFTTLNDTLHDCARVLDAPEIPELYVIQGPYANAFTIGMDRPFIVLTSGLLDLMNEQELRFIVGHELGHALSGHAVYRTMLMHLMRLAGNLGWMPIGGWALRAVVAALMEWQRKSELSGDRAGMLCGQDVDTAIRVEMKLAGGSRLDEMDTQRFLAQAAEYERTGDMRDGVLKLLNLELQSHPFSVLRAAELSKWIDRGEYGAILGGNYPRREDDERADLGADFRSAAKSYKENFDSSTDPLISALRNFGSTLDGVVNVVGQGVTDVATDVRRRFSEWRTNSERDEPRDADA
;
A
#
# COMPACT_ATOMS: atom_id res chain seq x y z
N MET A 1 -4.63 -31.43 17.08
CA MET A 1 -3.76 -30.23 17.05
C MET A 1 -3.38 -29.93 18.48
N PRO A 2 -2.12 -29.60 18.79
CA PRO A 2 -1.81 -29.09 20.11
C PRO A 2 -2.52 -27.73 20.26
N ASP A 3 -3.29 -27.56 21.35
CA ASP A 3 -3.87 -26.28 21.75
C ASP A 3 -2.74 -25.25 21.81
N LEU A 4 -2.71 -24.33 20.85
CA LEU A 4 -1.91 -23.12 20.98
C LEU A 4 -2.54 -22.31 22.12
N PRO A 5 -1.75 -21.76 23.05
CA PRO A 5 -2.30 -20.96 24.14
C PRO A 5 -3.16 -19.83 23.57
N THR A 6 -4.38 -19.67 24.10
CA THR A 6 -5.30 -18.60 23.72
C THR A 6 -4.61 -17.26 23.97
N ARG A 7 -4.08 -16.64 22.91
CA ARG A 7 -3.35 -15.38 23.01
C ARG A 7 -4.37 -14.30 23.37
N THR A 8 -4.19 -13.64 24.51
CA THR A 8 -5.00 -12.50 24.89
C THR A 8 -4.44 -11.27 24.21
N TYR A 9 -5.26 -10.58 23.43
CA TYR A 9 -4.88 -9.37 22.70
C TYR A 9 -5.27 -8.14 23.52
N THR A 10 -4.43 -7.12 23.51
CA THR A 10 -4.75 -5.82 24.09
C THR A 10 -5.85 -5.17 23.26
N GLU A 11 -6.96 -4.80 23.89
CA GLU A 11 -8.03 -4.04 23.24
C GLU A 11 -7.76 -2.54 23.40
N PHE A 12 -8.21 -1.73 22.44
CA PHE A 12 -8.01 -0.29 22.46
C PHE A 12 -9.35 0.47 22.50
N PRO A 13 -10.07 0.49 23.63
CA PRO A 13 -11.34 1.20 23.73
C PRO A 13 -11.20 2.68 23.36
N GLY A 14 -12.10 3.14 22.50
CA GLY A 14 -12.18 4.52 22.00
C GLY A 14 -11.09 4.90 21.01
N ILE A 15 -10.27 3.97 20.51
CA ILE A 15 -9.15 4.29 19.61
C ILE A 15 -9.63 5.00 18.33
N SER A 16 -8.97 6.10 17.99
CA SER A 16 -9.15 6.81 16.71
C SER A 16 -8.30 6.18 15.62
N THR A 17 -8.77 6.26 14.38
CA THR A 17 -8.02 5.80 13.19
C THR A 17 -6.67 6.50 13.07
N ARG A 18 -6.56 7.73 13.59
CA ARG A 18 -5.33 8.51 13.66
C ARG A 18 -4.20 7.83 14.42
N ALA A 19 -4.51 6.84 15.27
CA ALA A 19 -3.51 6.05 15.99
C ALA A 19 -2.69 5.16 15.05
N TRP A 20 -3.28 4.63 13.99
CA TRP A 20 -2.60 3.74 13.03
C TRP A 20 -2.44 4.37 11.64
N GLU A 21 -3.22 5.38 11.29
CA GLU A 21 -3.06 6.07 10.01
C GLU A 21 -1.65 6.66 9.88
N HIS A 22 -0.99 6.33 8.78
CA HIS A 22 0.33 6.83 8.47
C HIS A 22 0.26 8.35 8.18
N PRO A 23 1.17 9.19 8.70
CA PRO A 23 1.12 10.64 8.46
C PRO A 23 1.11 11.03 6.98
N ALA A 24 1.85 10.29 6.14
CA ALA A 24 1.87 10.52 4.70
C ALA A 24 0.54 10.18 4.00
N ASP A 25 -0.23 9.23 4.53
CA ASP A 25 -1.56 8.89 4.04
C ASP A 25 -2.54 10.04 4.30
N ARG A 26 -2.65 10.47 5.57
CA ARG A 26 -3.51 11.61 5.95
C ARG A 26 -3.21 12.87 5.14
N ALA A 27 -1.93 13.21 4.99
CA ALA A 27 -1.52 14.37 4.20
C ALA A 27 -1.77 14.23 2.70
N ALA A 28 -1.53 13.04 2.12
CA ALA A 28 -1.82 12.79 0.71
C ALA A 28 -3.33 12.91 0.44
N LEU A 29 -4.16 12.35 1.31
CA LEU A 29 -5.61 12.43 1.18
C LEU A 29 -6.13 13.87 1.32
N GLN A 30 -5.60 14.62 2.29
CA GLN A 30 -5.96 16.03 2.48
C GLN A 30 -5.51 16.89 1.30
N THR A 31 -4.34 16.61 0.74
CA THR A 31 -3.84 17.28 -0.47
C THR A 31 -4.77 17.00 -1.66
N LEU A 32 -5.15 15.74 -1.88
CA LEU A 32 -6.12 15.36 -2.91
C LEU A 32 -7.45 16.10 -2.75
N ARG A 33 -8.00 16.17 -1.53
CA ARG A 33 -9.24 16.89 -1.21
C ARG A 33 -9.15 18.40 -1.45
N SER A 34 -7.96 18.98 -1.32
CA SER A 34 -7.74 20.41 -1.58
C SER A 34 -7.73 20.79 -3.07
N LEU A 35 -7.62 19.80 -3.97
CA LEU A 35 -7.59 20.05 -5.41
C LEU A 35 -8.95 20.58 -5.89
N LYS A 36 -8.92 21.72 -6.59
CA LYS A 36 -10.12 22.34 -7.15
C LYS A 36 -10.82 21.38 -8.12
N GLY A 37 -12.10 21.08 -7.85
CA GLY A 37 -12.92 20.21 -8.70
C GLY A 37 -12.86 18.73 -8.31
N PHE A 38 -12.07 18.35 -7.30
CA PHE A 38 -12.03 16.98 -6.78
C PHE A 38 -13.42 16.50 -6.33
N ASP A 39 -14.15 17.31 -5.57
CA ASP A 39 -15.51 16.99 -5.10
C ASP A 39 -16.51 16.79 -6.26
N THR A 40 -16.34 17.50 -7.37
CA THR A 40 -17.18 17.36 -8.55
C THR A 40 -16.93 16.01 -9.24
N VAL A 41 -15.67 15.61 -9.37
CA VAL A 41 -15.29 14.29 -9.88
C VAL A 41 -15.79 13.20 -8.94
N LEU A 42 -15.62 13.39 -7.62
CA LEU A 42 -16.09 12.47 -6.58
C LEU A 42 -17.60 12.22 -6.69
N LYS A 43 -18.39 13.30 -6.79
CA LYS A 43 -19.85 13.23 -6.93
C LYS A 43 -20.27 12.59 -8.25
N ALA A 44 -19.58 12.90 -9.35
CA ALA A 44 -19.87 12.31 -10.66
C ALA A 44 -19.60 10.79 -10.67
N LEU A 45 -18.46 10.37 -10.09
CA LEU A 45 -18.14 8.96 -9.92
C LEU A 45 -19.14 8.30 -8.98
N ALA A 46 -19.41 8.84 -7.80
CA ALA A 46 -20.40 8.29 -6.87
C ALA A 46 -21.79 8.11 -7.50
N ALA A 47 -22.24 9.08 -8.32
CA ALA A 47 -23.52 8.98 -9.03
C ALA A 47 -23.53 7.87 -10.12
N LEU A 48 -22.39 7.67 -10.80
CA LEU A 48 -22.23 6.62 -11.82
C LEU A 48 -22.11 5.23 -11.17
N LEU A 49 -21.45 5.17 -10.02
CA LEU A 49 -21.13 3.98 -9.26
C LEU A 49 -22.25 3.68 -8.25
N ARG A 50 -23.41 3.25 -8.75
CA ARG A 50 -24.47 2.74 -7.86
C ARG A 50 -23.97 1.47 -7.16
N GLU A 51 -23.59 1.62 -5.89
CA GLU A 51 -23.01 0.59 -5.00
C GLU A 51 -23.74 -0.75 -5.03
N ARG A 52 -25.07 -0.71 -5.23
CA ARG A 52 -25.91 -1.91 -5.34
C ARG A 52 -25.37 -2.92 -6.36
N GLN A 53 -24.74 -2.49 -7.45
CA GLN A 53 -24.20 -3.42 -8.45
C GLN A 53 -22.97 -4.21 -7.95
N HIS A 54 -22.10 -3.60 -7.13
CA HIS A 54 -20.88 -4.26 -6.66
C HIS A 54 -21.18 -5.29 -5.61
N ARG A 55 -21.98 -4.92 -4.60
CA ARG A 55 -22.42 -5.86 -3.57
C ARG A 55 -23.22 -7.03 -4.15
N LEU A 56 -24.07 -6.78 -5.15
CA LEU A 56 -24.78 -7.85 -5.86
C LEU A 56 -23.84 -8.78 -6.64
N MET A 57 -22.76 -8.26 -7.23
CA MET A 57 -21.77 -9.09 -7.92
C MET A 57 -21.05 -10.03 -6.95
N TYR A 58 -20.59 -9.53 -5.80
CA TYR A 58 -19.95 -10.37 -4.79
C TYR A 58 -20.94 -11.35 -4.16
N LEU A 59 -22.18 -10.94 -3.88
CA LEU A 59 -23.22 -11.89 -3.46
C LEU A 59 -23.48 -13.01 -4.48
N ALA A 60 -23.27 -12.75 -5.77
CA ALA A 60 -23.46 -13.74 -6.83
C ALA A 60 -22.23 -14.62 -7.10
N THR A 61 -21.02 -14.19 -6.71
CA THR A 61 -19.76 -14.81 -7.13
C THR A 61 -18.81 -15.19 -5.99
N ALA A 62 -19.15 -14.82 -4.75
CA ALA A 62 -18.35 -15.03 -3.55
C ALA A 62 -19.15 -15.79 -2.48
N ILE A 63 -18.44 -16.40 -1.53
CA ILE A 63 -19.04 -16.93 -0.31
C ILE A 63 -18.98 -15.86 0.76
N ARG A 64 -20.12 -15.55 1.38
CA ARG A 64 -20.17 -14.68 2.55
C ARG A 64 -19.61 -15.42 3.76
N VAL A 65 -18.80 -14.73 4.55
CA VAL A 65 -18.30 -15.22 5.84
C VAL A 65 -19.32 -14.86 6.92
N ASP A 66 -19.69 -15.85 7.75
CA ASP A 66 -20.64 -15.70 8.84
C ASP A 66 -20.44 -16.78 9.93
N ASP A 67 -21.39 -16.91 10.85
CA ASP A 67 -21.39 -17.88 11.95
C ASP A 67 -21.50 -19.34 11.50
N ARG A 68 -21.75 -19.59 10.21
CA ARG A 68 -21.91 -20.94 9.63
C ARG A 68 -20.93 -21.23 8.51
N GLN A 69 -20.33 -20.21 7.91
CA GLN A 69 -19.39 -20.32 6.79
C GLN A 69 -18.09 -19.58 7.11
N PHE A 70 -16.94 -20.28 7.00
CA PHE A 70 -15.63 -19.73 7.37
C PHE A 70 -15.59 -19.20 8.82
N THR A 71 -16.10 -19.97 9.78
CA THR A 71 -16.31 -19.55 11.17
C THR A 71 -15.04 -19.01 11.84
N THR A 72 -13.88 -19.66 11.65
CA THR A 72 -12.59 -19.17 12.19
C THR A 72 -12.23 -17.78 11.66
N LEU A 73 -12.52 -17.51 10.39
CA LEU A 73 -12.27 -16.22 9.77
C LEU A 73 -13.28 -15.17 10.24
N ASN A 74 -14.54 -15.57 10.45
CA ASN A 74 -15.56 -14.74 11.07
C ASN A 74 -15.15 -14.33 12.50
N ASP A 75 -14.68 -15.28 13.31
CA ASP A 75 -14.20 -15.03 14.67
C ASP A 75 -12.98 -14.11 14.66
N THR A 76 -12.05 -14.32 13.73
CA THR A 76 -10.88 -13.44 13.52
C THR A 76 -11.30 -12.00 13.23
N LEU A 77 -12.31 -11.78 12.39
CA LEU A 77 -12.82 -10.44 12.09
C LEU A 77 -13.47 -9.79 13.33
N HIS A 78 -14.27 -10.53 14.09
CA HIS A 78 -14.89 -10.03 15.31
C HIS A 78 -13.85 -9.69 16.38
N ASP A 79 -12.81 -10.50 16.49
CA ASP A 79 -11.67 -10.23 17.34
C ASP A 79 -10.92 -8.96 16.96
N CYS A 80 -10.61 -8.78 15.67
CA CYS A 80 -9.96 -7.58 15.16
C CYS A 80 -10.85 -6.34 15.39
N ALA A 81 -12.15 -6.47 15.16
CA ALA A 81 -13.14 -5.42 15.41
C ALA A 81 -13.16 -5.01 16.88
N ARG A 82 -13.11 -5.96 17.80
CA ARG A 82 -13.02 -5.68 19.23
C ARG A 82 -11.70 -5.00 19.61
N VAL A 83 -10.57 -5.47 19.07
CA VAL A 83 -9.25 -4.86 19.34
C VAL A 83 -9.22 -3.39 18.90
N LEU A 84 -9.70 -3.08 17.69
CA LEU A 84 -9.73 -1.72 17.14
C LEU A 84 -10.98 -0.92 17.54
N ASP A 85 -11.80 -1.44 18.46
CA ASP A 85 -13.06 -0.85 18.89
C ASP A 85 -13.94 -0.39 17.71
N ALA A 86 -14.06 -1.23 16.67
CA ALA A 86 -14.78 -0.92 15.44
C ALA A 86 -16.27 -0.66 15.74
N PRO A 87 -16.83 0.49 15.30
CA PRO A 87 -18.22 0.83 15.58
C PRO A 87 -19.20 -0.02 14.75
N GLU A 88 -18.76 -0.43 13.55
CA GLU A 88 -19.45 -1.36 12.68
C GLU A 88 -18.47 -2.40 12.17
N ILE A 89 -18.92 -3.67 12.12
CA ILE A 89 -18.14 -4.77 11.57
C ILE A 89 -18.50 -4.89 10.07
N PRO A 90 -17.54 -4.67 9.15
CA PRO A 90 -17.81 -4.78 7.72
C PRO A 90 -18.14 -6.22 7.34
N GLU A 91 -18.89 -6.40 6.26
CA GLU A 91 -19.11 -7.73 5.70
C GLU A 91 -17.81 -8.27 5.10
N LEU A 92 -17.64 -9.59 5.13
CA LEU A 92 -16.46 -10.27 4.65
C LEU A 92 -16.85 -11.37 3.67
N TYR A 93 -16.12 -11.46 2.56
CA TYR A 93 -16.38 -12.40 1.48
C TYR A 93 -15.10 -13.14 1.06
N VAL A 94 -15.26 -14.39 0.63
CA VAL A 94 -14.21 -15.20 0.02
C VAL A 94 -14.54 -15.42 -1.46
N ILE A 95 -13.67 -14.97 -2.35
CA ILE A 95 -13.76 -15.24 -3.79
C ILE A 95 -12.77 -16.33 -4.21
N GLN A 96 -13.16 -17.13 -5.19
CA GLN A 96 -12.22 -18.07 -5.80
C GLN A 96 -11.18 -17.29 -6.60
N GLY A 97 -9.90 -17.59 -6.35
CA GLY A 97 -8.80 -16.99 -7.09
C GLY A 97 -7.46 -17.58 -6.66
N PRO A 98 -6.55 -17.91 -7.61
CA PRO A 98 -5.28 -18.54 -7.29
C PRO A 98 -4.24 -17.57 -6.71
N TYR A 99 -4.43 -16.27 -6.88
CA TYR A 99 -3.52 -15.23 -6.39
C TYR A 99 -3.86 -14.88 -4.94
N ALA A 100 -2.86 -14.80 -4.07
CA ALA A 100 -3.02 -14.31 -2.70
C ALA A 100 -3.32 -12.82 -2.71
N ASN A 101 -4.54 -12.43 -2.34
CA ASN A 101 -4.99 -11.05 -2.34
C ASN A 101 -6.11 -10.81 -1.32
N ALA A 102 -6.12 -9.61 -0.75
CA ALA A 102 -7.22 -9.08 0.04
C ALA A 102 -7.45 -7.61 -0.34
N PHE A 103 -8.69 -7.15 -0.20
CA PHE A 103 -9.01 -5.75 -0.41
C PHE A 103 -10.33 -5.35 0.24
N THR A 104 -10.41 -4.08 0.60
CA THR A 104 -11.62 -3.44 1.12
C THR A 104 -12.15 -2.42 0.13
N ILE A 105 -13.42 -2.56 -0.25
CA ILE A 105 -14.11 -1.69 -1.20
C ILE A 105 -15.53 -1.40 -0.71
N GLY A 106 -16.17 -0.40 -1.29
CA GLY A 106 -17.49 0.09 -0.89
C GLY A 106 -17.50 1.60 -0.74
N MET A 107 -18.70 2.18 -0.81
CA MET A 107 -18.92 3.62 -0.76
C MET A 107 -19.64 3.99 0.53
N ASP A 108 -20.88 3.50 0.71
CA ASP A 108 -21.67 3.72 1.92
C ASP A 108 -21.37 2.64 2.97
N ARG A 109 -21.26 1.37 2.56
CA ARG A 109 -20.98 0.24 3.47
C ARG A 109 -19.77 -0.56 2.96
N PRO A 110 -18.56 -0.31 3.47
CA PRO A 110 -17.38 -1.05 3.06
C PRO A 110 -17.51 -2.53 3.41
N PHE A 111 -16.97 -3.38 2.55
CA PHE A 111 -16.84 -4.81 2.77
C PHE A 111 -15.46 -5.29 2.36
N ILE A 112 -15.01 -6.34 3.02
CA ILE A 112 -13.69 -6.96 2.86
C ILE A 112 -13.84 -8.17 1.95
N VAL A 113 -12.87 -8.39 1.06
CA VAL A 113 -12.81 -9.54 0.17
C VAL A 113 -11.44 -10.19 0.25
N LEU A 114 -11.41 -11.51 0.44
CA LEU A 114 -10.20 -12.33 0.43
C LEU A 114 -10.30 -13.34 -0.72
N THR A 115 -9.16 -13.70 -1.31
CA THR A 115 -9.09 -14.79 -2.28
C THR A 115 -8.84 -16.13 -1.61
N SER A 116 -9.31 -17.23 -2.23
CA SER A 116 -8.98 -18.59 -1.76
C SER A 116 -7.46 -18.83 -1.69
N GLY A 117 -6.69 -18.35 -2.68
CA GLY A 117 -5.23 -18.51 -2.67
C GLY A 117 -4.52 -17.79 -1.51
N LEU A 118 -5.14 -16.74 -0.94
CA LEU A 118 -4.63 -16.12 0.28
C LEU A 118 -4.85 -17.04 1.50
N LEU A 119 -6.04 -17.63 1.61
CA LEU A 119 -6.38 -18.58 2.67
C LEU A 119 -5.48 -19.83 2.63
N ASP A 120 -5.11 -20.27 1.43
CA ASP A 120 -4.20 -21.41 1.25
C ASP A 120 -2.74 -21.07 1.64
N LEU A 121 -2.35 -19.80 1.50
CA LEU A 121 -0.98 -19.33 1.78
C LEU A 121 -0.73 -19.00 3.25
N MET A 122 -1.76 -18.50 3.95
CA MET A 122 -1.64 -17.87 5.27
C MET A 122 -2.17 -18.77 6.38
N ASN A 123 -1.47 -18.81 7.52
CA ASN A 123 -2.00 -19.42 8.74
C ASN A 123 -2.93 -18.45 9.49
N GLU A 124 -3.55 -18.92 10.58
CA GLU A 124 -4.53 -18.14 11.34
C GLU A 124 -3.99 -16.79 11.86
N GLN A 125 -2.76 -16.75 12.35
CA GLN A 125 -2.16 -15.51 12.88
C GLN A 125 -1.80 -14.52 11.76
N GLU A 126 -1.36 -15.05 10.63
CA GLU A 126 -1.10 -14.25 9.41
C GLU A 126 -2.39 -13.70 8.82
N LEU A 127 -3.47 -14.51 8.81
CA LEU A 127 -4.81 -14.05 8.43
C LEU A 127 -5.34 -12.99 9.39
N ARG A 128 -5.07 -13.09 10.70
CA ARG A 128 -5.42 -12.03 11.66
C ARG A 128 -4.76 -10.70 11.32
N PHE A 129 -3.48 -10.70 10.95
CA PHE A 129 -2.80 -9.49 10.47
C PHE A 129 -3.49 -8.94 9.22
N ILE A 130 -3.80 -9.78 8.23
CA ILE A 130 -4.43 -9.33 6.97
C ILE A 130 -5.86 -8.81 7.19
N VAL A 131 -6.66 -9.50 8.00
CA VAL A 131 -8.02 -9.07 8.36
C VAL A 131 -7.97 -7.76 9.14
N GLY A 132 -7.04 -7.60 10.08
CA GLY A 132 -6.81 -6.33 10.78
C GLY A 132 -6.40 -5.20 9.84
N HIS A 133 -5.57 -5.50 8.83
CA HIS A 133 -5.15 -4.55 7.80
C HIS A 133 -6.35 -4.06 6.99
N GLU A 134 -7.18 -4.97 6.49
CA GLU A 134 -8.37 -4.62 5.70
C GLU A 134 -9.44 -3.91 6.54
N LEU A 135 -9.64 -4.34 7.79
CA LEU A 135 -10.49 -3.63 8.73
C LEU A 135 -9.98 -2.21 8.98
N GLY A 136 -8.66 -2.01 9.07
CA GLY A 136 -8.04 -0.69 9.14
C GLY A 136 -8.42 0.19 7.96
N HIS A 137 -8.42 -0.34 6.74
CA HIS A 137 -8.89 0.39 5.56
C HIS A 137 -10.39 0.73 5.63
N ALA A 138 -11.23 -0.17 6.13
CA ALA A 138 -12.65 0.09 6.32
C ALA A 138 -12.88 1.25 7.31
N LEU A 139 -12.21 1.19 8.47
CA LEU A 139 -12.35 2.18 9.54
C LEU A 139 -11.80 3.55 9.15
N SER A 140 -10.69 3.59 8.40
CA SER A 140 -10.03 4.84 7.96
C SER A 140 -10.72 5.49 6.73
N GLY A 141 -11.82 4.89 6.24
CA GLY A 141 -12.54 5.40 5.07
C GLY A 141 -11.80 5.24 3.74
N HIS A 142 -10.78 4.38 3.69
CA HIS A 142 -9.95 4.15 2.49
C HIS A 142 -10.72 3.44 1.37
N ALA A 143 -11.75 2.65 1.74
CA ALA A 143 -12.57 1.87 0.82
C ALA A 143 -13.20 2.72 -0.31
N VAL A 144 -13.64 3.94 0.02
CA VAL A 144 -14.28 4.88 -0.91
C VAL A 144 -13.33 5.23 -2.07
N TYR A 145 -12.14 5.72 -1.72
CA TYR A 145 -11.14 6.16 -2.69
C TYR A 145 -10.54 4.99 -3.47
N ARG A 146 -10.35 3.83 -2.83
CA ARG A 146 -9.90 2.60 -3.48
C ARG A 146 -10.92 2.11 -4.51
N THR A 147 -12.21 2.15 -4.18
CA THR A 147 -13.31 1.82 -5.10
C THR A 147 -13.28 2.75 -6.31
N MET A 148 -13.15 4.06 -6.09
CA MET A 148 -13.05 5.04 -7.17
C MET A 148 -11.84 4.80 -8.07
N LEU A 149 -10.66 4.56 -7.48
CA LEU A 149 -9.44 4.30 -8.24
C LEU A 149 -9.60 3.05 -9.12
N MET A 150 -10.19 1.97 -8.60
CA MET A 150 -10.48 0.76 -9.38
C MET A 150 -11.34 1.06 -10.62
N HIS A 151 -12.34 1.93 -10.49
CA HIS A 151 -13.17 2.36 -11.61
C HIS A 151 -12.44 3.27 -12.60
N LEU A 152 -11.67 4.22 -12.08
CA LEU A 152 -10.87 5.13 -12.90
C LEU A 152 -9.82 4.38 -13.70
N MET A 153 -9.18 3.36 -13.14
CA MET A 153 -8.23 2.51 -13.86
C MET A 153 -8.89 1.74 -15.00
N ARG A 154 -10.09 1.16 -14.77
CA ARG A 154 -10.88 0.51 -15.83
C ARG A 154 -11.25 1.48 -16.96
N LEU A 155 -11.64 2.70 -16.60
CA LEU A 155 -11.97 3.75 -17.56
C LEU A 155 -10.74 4.22 -18.34
N ALA A 156 -9.61 4.44 -17.65
CA ALA A 156 -8.34 4.86 -18.23
C ALA A 156 -7.78 3.80 -19.20
N GLY A 157 -7.91 2.51 -18.88
CA GLY A 157 -7.56 1.41 -19.79
C GLY A 157 -8.35 1.45 -21.11
N ASN A 158 -9.62 1.89 -21.06
CA ASN A 158 -10.48 1.98 -22.24
C ASN A 158 -10.34 3.31 -23.01
N LEU A 159 -9.93 4.39 -22.35
CA LEU A 159 -9.81 5.74 -22.93
C LEU A 159 -8.37 6.19 -23.18
N GLY A 160 -7.38 5.32 -22.95
CA GLY A 160 -5.95 5.65 -22.94
C GLY A 160 -5.39 6.24 -24.25
N TRP A 161 -6.15 6.16 -25.36
CA TRP A 161 -5.80 6.69 -26.68
C TRP A 161 -6.19 8.17 -26.90
N MET A 162 -6.97 8.79 -26.01
CA MET A 162 -7.51 10.15 -26.21
C MET A 162 -6.56 11.25 -25.65
N PRO A 163 -6.10 12.21 -26.47
CA PRO A 163 -4.95 13.05 -26.13
C PRO A 163 -5.18 14.20 -25.14
N ILE A 164 -6.40 14.70 -24.90
CA ILE A 164 -6.61 15.91 -24.05
C ILE A 164 -7.27 15.57 -22.70
N GLY A 165 -8.28 14.70 -22.67
CA GLY A 165 -8.89 14.21 -21.42
C GLY A 165 -8.00 13.19 -20.67
N GLY A 166 -7.11 12.51 -21.40
CA GLY A 166 -6.22 11.49 -20.84
C GLY A 166 -5.23 12.02 -19.81
N TRP A 167 -4.62 13.20 -20.01
CA TRP A 167 -3.58 13.70 -19.11
C TRP A 167 -4.10 14.14 -17.74
N ALA A 168 -5.22 14.86 -17.69
CA ALA A 168 -5.83 15.24 -16.43
C ALA A 168 -6.31 14.01 -15.64
N LEU A 169 -6.95 13.05 -16.32
CA LEU A 169 -7.36 11.79 -15.73
C LEU A 169 -6.16 10.98 -15.21
N ARG A 170 -5.07 10.90 -15.99
CA ARG A 170 -3.81 10.24 -15.58
C ARG A 170 -3.19 10.88 -14.36
N ALA A 171 -3.19 12.22 -14.25
CA ALA A 171 -2.69 12.91 -13.07
C ALA A 171 -3.50 12.58 -11.82
N VAL A 172 -4.84 12.53 -11.93
CA VAL A 172 -5.73 12.12 -10.82
C VAL A 172 -5.49 10.66 -10.44
N VAL A 173 -5.38 9.76 -11.43
CA VAL A 173 -5.07 8.34 -11.20
C VAL A 173 -3.71 8.20 -10.51
N ALA A 174 -2.66 8.86 -11.00
CA ALA A 174 -1.33 8.80 -10.40
C ALA A 174 -1.33 9.30 -8.94
N ALA A 175 -2.04 10.40 -8.66
CA ALA A 175 -2.14 10.94 -7.31
C ALA A 175 -2.93 10.02 -6.36
N LEU A 176 -4.03 9.40 -6.85
CA LEU A 176 -4.76 8.38 -6.10
C LEU A 176 -3.95 7.10 -5.89
N MET A 177 -3.14 6.69 -6.86
CA MET A 177 -2.25 5.53 -6.70
C MET A 177 -1.14 5.81 -5.69
N GLU A 178 -0.59 7.02 -5.68
CA GLU A 178 0.38 7.41 -4.64
C GLU A 178 -0.26 7.43 -3.26
N TRP A 179 -1.45 8.01 -3.14
CA TRP A 179 -2.22 7.93 -1.89
C TRP A 179 -2.51 6.48 -1.47
N GLN A 180 -2.94 5.62 -2.40
CA GLN A 180 -3.19 4.21 -2.12
C GLN A 180 -1.93 3.53 -1.58
N ARG A 181 -0.76 3.78 -2.18
CA ARG A 181 0.52 3.25 -1.65
C ARG A 181 0.80 3.69 -0.22
N LYS A 182 0.45 4.92 0.17
CA LYS A 182 0.62 5.38 1.56
C LYS A 182 -0.40 4.79 2.51
N SER A 183 -1.63 4.57 2.05
CA SER A 183 -2.69 4.01 2.90
C SER A 183 -2.46 2.54 3.25
N GLU A 184 -1.70 1.80 2.43
CA GLU A 184 -1.27 0.44 2.77
C GLU A 184 -0.40 0.40 4.04
N LEU A 185 0.42 1.43 4.30
CA LEU A 185 1.19 1.55 5.54
C LEU A 185 0.28 1.75 6.76
N SER A 186 -0.84 2.46 6.57
CA SER A 186 -1.88 2.59 7.59
C SER A 186 -2.56 1.25 7.87
N GLY A 187 -2.86 0.49 6.81
CA GLY A 187 -3.37 -0.88 6.92
C GLY A 187 -2.40 -1.77 7.68
N ASP A 188 -1.10 -1.72 7.39
CA ASP A 188 -0.09 -2.53 8.08
C ASP A 188 -0.03 -2.27 9.58
N ARG A 189 -0.12 -0.98 9.96
CA ARG A 189 -0.19 -0.58 11.37
C ARG A 189 -1.46 -1.13 12.04
N ALA A 190 -2.62 -1.08 11.38
CA ALA A 190 -3.86 -1.66 11.89
C ALA A 190 -3.77 -3.19 12.02
N GLY A 191 -3.24 -3.88 11.01
CA GLY A 191 -2.98 -5.33 11.04
C GLY A 191 -2.05 -5.71 12.19
N MET A 192 -1.02 -4.90 12.42
CA MET A 192 -0.07 -5.09 13.51
C MET A 192 -0.74 -4.90 14.88
N LEU A 193 -1.60 -3.89 15.06
CA LEU A 193 -2.38 -3.72 16.30
C LEU A 193 -3.33 -4.89 16.59
N CYS A 194 -3.93 -5.48 15.55
CA CYS A 194 -4.77 -6.67 15.68
C CYS A 194 -3.96 -7.93 16.01
N GLY A 195 -2.82 -8.12 15.35
CA GLY A 195 -1.99 -9.32 15.48
C GLY A 195 -1.05 -9.34 16.69
N GLN A 196 -0.58 -8.17 17.14
CA GLN A 196 0.34 -7.99 18.29
C GLN A 196 1.55 -8.94 18.26
N ASP A 197 2.02 -9.23 17.05
CA ASP A 197 3.14 -10.12 16.78
C ASP A 197 3.93 -9.61 15.58
N VAL A 198 5.11 -9.05 15.87
CA VAL A 198 6.00 -8.46 14.87
C VAL A 198 6.50 -9.51 13.89
N ASP A 199 6.89 -10.69 14.38
CA ASP A 199 7.40 -11.76 13.53
C ASP A 199 6.31 -12.24 12.56
N THR A 200 5.05 -12.30 13.01
CA THR A 200 3.92 -12.62 12.14
C THR A 200 3.74 -11.57 11.04
N ALA A 201 3.77 -10.28 11.36
CA ALA A 201 3.64 -9.21 10.38
C ALA A 201 4.75 -9.27 9.31
N ILE A 202 6.00 -9.50 9.72
CA ILE A 202 7.11 -9.63 8.77
C ILE A 202 6.99 -10.90 7.92
N ARG A 203 6.55 -12.03 8.50
CA ARG A 203 6.30 -13.26 7.75
C ARG A 203 5.20 -13.10 6.70
N VAL A 204 4.14 -12.32 6.98
CA VAL A 204 3.10 -12.00 5.98
C VAL A 204 3.74 -11.33 4.76
N GLU A 205 4.56 -10.30 4.97
CA GLU A 205 5.24 -9.61 3.86
C GLU A 205 6.20 -10.51 3.10
N MET A 206 6.93 -11.38 3.81
CA MET A 206 7.80 -12.38 3.17
C MET A 206 7.00 -13.37 2.31
N LYS A 207 5.85 -13.84 2.80
CA LYS A 207 4.96 -14.74 2.04
C LYS A 207 4.32 -14.07 0.84
N LEU A 208 3.91 -12.81 0.96
CA LEU A 208 3.38 -12.05 -0.16
C LEU A 208 4.45 -11.81 -1.24
N ALA A 209 5.72 -11.68 -0.85
CA ALA A 209 6.84 -11.56 -1.78
C ALA A 209 7.31 -12.88 -2.40
N GLY A 210 7.38 -13.96 -1.60
CA GLY A 210 8.10 -15.19 -1.95
C GLY A 210 7.29 -16.49 -1.87
N GLY A 211 6.03 -16.47 -1.45
CA GLY A 211 5.19 -17.66 -1.31
C GLY A 211 5.39 -18.42 0.01
N SER A 212 5.00 -19.70 0.03
CA SER A 212 4.82 -20.48 1.29
C SER A 212 6.11 -21.07 1.90
N ARG A 213 7.24 -21.00 1.20
CA ARG A 213 8.52 -21.65 1.59
C ARG A 213 9.29 -20.86 2.63
N LEU A 214 8.66 -20.58 3.77
CA LEU A 214 9.27 -19.79 4.85
C LEU A 214 10.55 -20.43 5.42
N ASP A 215 10.67 -21.75 5.35
CA ASP A 215 11.87 -22.50 5.75
C ASP A 215 13.09 -22.23 4.86
N GLU A 216 12.86 -21.73 3.64
CA GLU A 216 13.91 -21.27 2.72
C GLU A 216 14.15 -19.75 2.79
N MET A 217 13.48 -19.03 3.71
CA MET A 217 13.57 -17.58 3.84
C MET A 217 14.18 -17.14 5.16
N ASP A 218 14.93 -16.04 5.14
CA ASP A 218 15.55 -15.44 6.33
C ASP A 218 15.02 -14.02 6.53
N THR A 219 14.39 -13.78 7.69
CA THR A 219 13.79 -12.49 8.03
C THR A 219 14.80 -11.36 8.11
N GLN A 220 16.00 -11.60 8.64
CA GLN A 220 17.05 -10.58 8.72
C GLN A 220 17.57 -10.23 7.33
N ARG A 221 17.71 -11.22 6.44
CA ARG A 221 18.08 -11.00 5.03
C ARG A 221 17.01 -10.23 4.28
N PHE A 222 15.73 -10.54 4.51
CA PHE A 222 14.62 -9.80 3.92
C PHE A 222 14.59 -8.34 4.38
N LEU A 223 14.78 -8.06 5.67
CA LEU A 223 14.88 -6.68 6.16
C LEU A 223 16.15 -5.97 5.68
N ALA A 224 17.28 -6.67 5.59
CA ALA A 224 18.52 -6.14 5.01
C ALA A 224 18.35 -5.80 3.52
N GLN A 225 17.52 -6.56 2.78
CA GLN A 225 17.15 -6.26 1.40
C GLN A 225 16.39 -4.92 1.30
N ALA A 226 15.61 -4.52 2.31
CA ALA A 226 14.99 -3.21 2.34
C ALA A 226 16.03 -2.09 2.41
N ALA A 227 17.01 -2.22 3.31
CA ALA A 227 18.10 -1.26 3.46
C ALA A 227 19.03 -1.26 2.23
N GLU A 228 19.17 -2.39 1.55
CA GLU A 228 19.83 -2.46 0.25
C GLU A 228 19.00 -1.72 -0.81
N TYR A 229 17.70 -1.99 -0.95
CA TYR A 229 16.84 -1.30 -1.91
C TYR A 229 16.83 0.23 -1.69
N GLU A 230 16.83 0.69 -0.44
CA GLU A 230 16.93 2.13 -0.12
C GLU A 230 18.30 2.72 -0.50
N ARG A 231 19.40 1.95 -0.40
CA ARG A 231 20.77 2.41 -0.71
C ARG A 231 21.19 2.20 -2.17
N THR A 232 20.64 1.19 -2.83
CA THR A 232 21.09 0.70 -4.12
C THR A 232 20.61 1.62 -5.22
N GLY A 233 21.56 2.05 -6.05
CA GLY A 233 21.33 2.68 -7.33
C GLY A 233 22.18 3.92 -7.57
N ASP A 234 22.06 4.50 -8.75
CA ASP A 234 22.40 5.90 -9.01
C ASP A 234 21.10 6.73 -9.14
N MET A 235 21.20 8.00 -9.56
CA MET A 235 20.01 8.85 -9.75
C MET A 235 19.02 8.28 -10.78
N ARG A 236 19.49 7.46 -11.73
CA ARG A 236 18.68 6.79 -12.76
C ARG A 236 17.81 5.73 -12.12
N ASP A 237 18.41 4.94 -11.23
CA ASP A 237 17.71 3.90 -10.50
C ASP A 237 16.64 4.48 -9.56
N GLY A 238 16.85 5.68 -9.00
CA GLY A 238 15.81 6.41 -8.26
C GLY A 238 14.56 6.69 -9.09
N VAL A 239 14.73 7.08 -10.36
CA VAL A 239 13.61 7.29 -11.31
C VAL A 239 12.96 5.94 -11.70
N LEU A 240 13.76 4.90 -11.91
CA LEU A 240 13.25 3.55 -12.21
C LEU A 240 12.46 2.96 -11.04
N LYS A 241 12.88 3.19 -9.79
CA LYS A 241 12.10 2.80 -8.60
C LYS A 241 10.73 3.47 -8.59
N LEU A 242 10.65 4.76 -8.90
CA LEU A 242 9.40 5.50 -9.00
C LEU A 242 8.49 4.92 -10.11
N LEU A 243 9.04 4.63 -11.29
CA LEU A 243 8.30 4.06 -12.42
C LEU A 243 7.84 2.62 -12.13
N ASN A 244 8.64 1.81 -11.45
CA ASN A 244 8.25 0.46 -11.05
C ASN A 244 7.10 0.46 -10.03
N LEU A 245 7.00 1.49 -9.20
CA LEU A 245 5.87 1.66 -8.27
C LEU A 245 4.59 2.11 -8.98
N GLU A 246 4.68 2.77 -10.14
CA GLU A 246 3.56 3.42 -10.83
C GLU A 246 2.43 2.44 -11.20
N LEU A 247 2.73 1.17 -11.47
CA LEU A 247 1.74 0.17 -11.90
C LEU A 247 1.42 -0.91 -10.85
N GLN A 248 1.99 -0.85 -9.65
CA GLN A 248 1.69 -1.82 -8.59
C GLN A 248 0.48 -1.39 -7.76
N SER A 249 -0.37 -2.36 -7.41
CA SER A 249 -1.53 -2.13 -6.53
C SER A 249 -1.15 -1.97 -5.06
N HIS A 250 -0.01 -2.51 -4.63
CA HIS A 250 0.54 -2.38 -3.29
C HIS A 250 2.01 -1.94 -3.37
N PRO A 251 2.55 -1.21 -2.36
CA PRO A 251 3.98 -1.03 -2.23
C PRO A 251 4.71 -2.38 -2.12
N PHE A 252 5.99 -2.42 -2.49
CA PHE A 252 6.81 -3.62 -2.33
C PHE A 252 6.81 -4.10 -0.87
N SER A 253 6.52 -5.38 -0.66
CA SER A 253 6.45 -6.00 0.66
C SER A 253 7.68 -5.75 1.54
N VAL A 254 8.86 -5.71 0.93
CA VAL A 254 10.11 -5.43 1.64
C VAL A 254 10.15 -4.02 2.25
N LEU A 255 9.55 -3.02 1.59
CA LEU A 255 9.45 -1.65 2.10
C LEU A 255 8.41 -1.52 3.20
N ARG A 256 7.30 -2.26 3.09
CA ARG A 256 6.25 -2.32 4.12
C ARG A 256 6.77 -2.92 5.42
N ALA A 257 7.52 -4.03 5.31
CA ALA A 257 8.20 -4.67 6.42
C ALA A 257 9.20 -3.72 7.13
N ALA A 258 9.97 -2.95 6.35
CA ALA A 258 10.89 -1.96 6.91
C ALA A 258 10.16 -0.79 7.58
N GLU A 259 9.03 -0.32 7.02
CA GLU A 259 8.26 0.76 7.62
C GLU A 259 7.57 0.35 8.94
N LEU A 260 7.07 -0.88 9.01
CA LEU A 260 6.59 -1.47 10.28
C LEU A 260 7.70 -1.51 11.33
N SER A 261 8.90 -1.95 10.93
CA SER A 261 10.07 -1.98 11.82
C SER A 261 10.40 -0.57 12.34
N LYS A 262 10.42 0.43 11.45
CA LYS A 262 10.64 1.85 11.83
C LYS A 262 9.57 2.35 12.83
N TRP A 263 8.31 1.99 12.65
CA TRP A 263 7.23 2.39 13.56
C TRP A 263 7.39 1.79 14.96
N ILE A 264 7.87 0.55 15.04
CA ILE A 264 8.19 -0.15 16.29
C ILE A 264 9.41 0.49 16.95
N ASP A 265 10.50 0.68 16.21
CA ASP A 265 11.78 1.23 16.71
C ASP A 265 11.63 2.66 17.23
N ARG A 266 10.73 3.45 16.63
CA ARG A 266 10.38 4.80 17.10
C ARG A 266 9.57 4.81 18.39
N GLY A 267 9.11 3.65 18.86
CA GLY A 267 8.33 3.49 20.09
C GLY A 267 6.85 3.88 19.97
N GLU A 268 6.39 4.29 18.79
CA GLU A 268 5.00 4.68 18.54
C GLU A 268 4.05 3.49 18.77
N TYR A 269 4.39 2.32 18.22
CA TYR A 269 3.64 1.08 18.45
C TYR A 269 3.57 0.72 19.94
N GLY A 270 4.72 0.80 20.64
CA GLY A 270 4.79 0.52 22.07
C GLY A 270 3.97 1.50 22.92
N ALA A 271 3.90 2.77 22.52
CA ALA A 271 3.06 3.77 23.19
C ALA A 271 1.57 3.42 23.10
N ILE A 272 1.11 2.98 21.93
CA ILE A 272 -0.29 2.55 21.72
C ILE A 272 -0.60 1.33 22.57
N LEU A 273 0.28 0.31 22.57
CA LEU A 273 0.14 -0.86 23.45
C LEU A 273 0.09 -0.48 24.94
N GLY A 274 0.83 0.56 25.34
CA GLY A 274 0.81 1.12 26.68
C GLY A 274 -0.43 1.95 27.03
N GLY A 275 -1.39 2.09 26.11
CA GLY A 275 -2.62 2.87 26.31
C GLY A 275 -2.53 4.34 25.93
N ASN A 276 -1.40 4.79 25.39
CA ASN A 276 -1.20 6.16 24.92
C ASN A 276 -1.49 6.25 23.41
N TYR A 277 -2.76 6.46 23.07
CA TYR A 277 -3.22 6.58 21.69
C TYR A 277 -4.32 7.65 21.55
N PRO A 278 -4.45 8.29 20.37
CA PRO A 278 -5.55 9.19 20.06
C PRO A 278 -6.91 8.51 20.23
N ARG A 279 -7.87 9.22 20.85
CA ARG A 279 -9.24 8.73 21.04
C ARG A 279 -10.21 9.43 20.10
N ARG A 280 -11.25 8.70 19.66
CA ARG A 280 -12.29 9.23 18.75
C ARG A 280 -13.02 10.45 19.29
N GLU A 281 -13.20 10.51 20.61
CA GLU A 281 -13.84 11.66 21.27
C GLU A 281 -13.08 12.98 21.07
N ASP A 282 -11.78 12.91 20.76
CA ASP A 282 -10.92 14.07 20.53
C ASP A 282 -10.79 14.44 19.05
N ASP A 283 -11.39 13.68 18.13
CA ASP A 283 -11.20 13.88 16.69
C ASP A 283 -11.81 15.19 16.18
N GLU A 284 -12.94 15.64 16.73
CA GLU A 284 -13.55 16.93 16.37
C GLU A 284 -12.67 18.13 16.77
N ARG A 285 -11.82 17.95 17.78
CA ARG A 285 -10.90 18.99 18.29
C ARG A 285 -9.52 18.90 17.65
N ALA A 286 -9.31 17.95 16.74
CA ALA A 286 -8.04 17.75 16.07
C ALA A 286 -7.67 18.95 15.19
N ASP A 287 -6.49 19.52 15.42
CA ASP A 287 -5.95 20.58 14.56
C ASP A 287 -5.53 19.98 13.21
N LEU A 288 -6.23 20.33 12.13
CA LEU A 288 -5.86 19.99 10.75
C LEU A 288 -4.42 20.43 10.39
N GLY A 289 -3.92 21.51 11.00
CA GLY A 289 -2.54 21.94 10.87
C GLY A 289 -1.54 20.98 11.52
N ALA A 290 -1.94 20.22 12.53
CA ALA A 290 -1.10 19.23 13.19
C ALA A 290 -0.83 18.03 12.29
N ASP A 291 -1.77 17.63 11.43
CA ASP A 291 -1.57 16.55 10.46
C ASP A 291 -0.56 16.95 9.39
N PHE A 292 -0.66 18.17 8.84
CA PHE A 292 0.36 18.70 7.93
C PHE A 292 1.72 18.82 8.59
N ARG A 293 1.80 19.28 9.85
CA ARG A 293 3.07 19.34 10.60
C ARG A 293 3.64 17.95 10.86
N SER A 294 2.81 16.97 11.20
CA SER A 294 3.23 15.58 11.46
C SER A 294 3.71 14.89 10.18
N ALA A 295 3.01 15.13 9.06
CA ALA A 295 3.45 14.69 7.75
C ALA A 295 4.74 15.40 7.34
N ALA A 296 4.85 16.72 7.49
CA ALA A 296 6.08 17.46 7.19
C ALA A 296 7.25 16.97 8.06
N LYS A 297 7.01 16.63 9.33
CA LYS A 297 7.99 16.00 10.22
C LYS A 297 8.39 14.63 9.71
N SER A 298 7.44 13.75 9.38
CA SER A 298 7.69 12.42 8.81
C SER A 298 8.44 12.49 7.47
N TYR A 299 8.05 13.39 6.56
CA TYR A 299 8.76 13.65 5.31
C TYR A 299 10.15 14.21 5.55
N LYS A 300 10.32 15.17 6.47
CA LYS A 300 11.63 15.72 6.83
C LYS A 300 12.53 14.65 7.43
N GLU A 301 12.03 13.85 8.36
CA GLU A 301 12.79 12.75 8.97
C GLU A 301 13.18 11.72 7.91
N ASN A 302 12.24 11.29 7.06
CA ASN A 302 12.53 10.37 5.97
C ASN A 302 13.53 10.99 4.98
N PHE A 303 13.42 12.29 4.69
CA PHE A 303 14.35 13.00 3.81
C PHE A 303 15.74 13.13 4.44
N ASP A 304 15.83 13.41 5.74
CA ASP A 304 17.08 13.60 6.49
C ASP A 304 17.78 12.25 6.75
N SER A 305 17.01 11.18 6.99
CA SER A 305 17.52 9.84 7.26
C SER A 305 17.67 8.97 6.01
N SER A 306 17.12 9.37 4.86
CA SER A 306 17.21 8.59 3.62
C SER A 306 18.66 8.47 3.18
N THR A 307 19.04 7.25 2.83
CA THR A 307 20.32 6.96 2.18
C THR A 307 20.18 6.83 0.67
N ASP A 308 19.01 7.15 0.10
CA ASP A 308 18.79 7.05 -1.34
C ASP A 308 19.66 8.09 -2.08
N PRO A 309 20.42 7.67 -3.11
CA PRO A 309 21.35 8.54 -3.84
C PRO A 309 20.70 9.80 -4.43
N LEU A 310 19.46 9.71 -4.92
CA LEU A 310 18.72 10.86 -5.47
C LEU A 310 18.37 11.85 -4.35
N ILE A 311 17.86 11.33 -3.22
CA ILE A 311 17.50 12.16 -2.06
C ILE A 311 18.75 12.78 -1.42
N SER A 312 19.84 12.02 -1.32
CA SER A 312 21.14 12.49 -0.83
C SER A 312 21.71 13.59 -1.73
N ALA A 313 21.65 13.43 -3.06
CA ALA A 313 22.06 14.47 -4.01
C ALA A 313 21.21 15.73 -3.85
N LEU A 314 19.87 15.61 -3.79
CA LEU A 314 18.97 16.74 -3.55
C LEU A 314 19.26 17.48 -2.23
N ARG A 315 19.61 16.74 -1.17
CA ARG A 315 20.01 17.31 0.12
C ARG A 315 21.33 18.08 0.02
N ASN A 316 22.31 17.54 -0.69
CA ASN A 316 23.65 18.12 -0.82
C ASN A 316 23.70 19.33 -1.77
N PHE A 317 22.83 19.41 -2.78
CA PHE A 317 22.78 20.50 -3.75
C PHE A 317 21.79 21.63 -3.41
N GLY A 318 20.96 21.46 -2.38
CA GLY A 318 19.99 22.47 -1.92
C GLY A 318 18.71 22.51 -2.76
N SER A 319 17.58 22.86 -2.13
CA SER A 319 16.23 22.79 -2.70
C SER A 319 15.88 23.89 -3.72
N THR A 320 16.86 24.46 -4.42
CA THR A 320 16.60 25.47 -5.46
C THR A 320 16.08 24.80 -6.73
N LEU A 321 15.12 25.46 -7.41
CA LEU A 321 14.48 24.96 -8.64
C LEU A 321 15.51 24.54 -9.71
N ASP A 322 16.60 25.29 -9.87
CA ASP A 322 17.67 24.97 -10.81
C ASP A 322 18.45 23.70 -10.41
N GLY A 323 18.62 23.44 -9.12
CA GLY A 323 19.27 22.23 -8.60
C GLY A 323 18.43 20.98 -8.88
N VAL A 324 17.12 21.04 -8.65
CA VAL A 324 16.19 19.93 -8.91
C VAL A 324 16.10 19.62 -10.41
N VAL A 325 16.00 20.65 -11.26
CA VAL A 325 15.95 20.49 -12.73
C VAL A 325 17.25 19.86 -13.26
N ASN A 326 18.41 20.26 -12.75
CA ASN A 326 19.68 19.67 -13.14
C ASN A 326 19.80 18.21 -12.70
N VAL A 327 19.41 17.88 -11.46
CA VAL A 327 19.46 16.50 -10.93
C VAL A 327 18.53 15.56 -11.71
N VAL A 328 17.27 15.95 -11.94
CA VAL A 328 16.30 15.15 -12.69
C VAL A 328 16.68 15.08 -14.18
N GLY A 329 17.13 16.20 -14.76
CA GLY A 329 17.53 16.28 -16.16
C GLY A 329 18.74 15.41 -16.47
N GLN A 330 19.73 15.37 -15.58
CA GLN A 330 20.88 14.47 -15.71
C GLN A 330 20.41 13.02 -15.66
N GLY A 331 19.66 12.59 -14.64
CA GLY A 331 19.19 11.20 -14.49
C GLY A 331 18.36 10.69 -15.67
N VAL A 332 17.51 11.52 -16.27
CA VAL A 332 16.71 11.15 -17.46
C VAL A 332 17.59 10.98 -18.71
N THR A 333 18.51 11.91 -18.95
CA THR A 333 19.43 11.87 -20.11
C THR A 333 20.30 10.62 -20.07
N ASP A 334 20.72 10.31 -18.87
CA ASP A 334 21.51 9.18 -18.48
C ASP A 334 20.82 7.83 -18.77
N VAL A 335 19.56 7.65 -18.34
CA VAL A 335 18.73 6.47 -18.69
C VAL A 335 18.59 6.35 -20.20
N ALA A 336 18.25 7.45 -20.89
CA ALA A 336 18.08 7.45 -22.34
C ALA A 336 19.36 7.01 -23.08
N THR A 337 20.53 7.40 -22.55
CA THR A 337 21.83 7.02 -23.09
C THR A 337 22.13 5.53 -22.88
N ASP A 338 21.81 4.96 -21.71
CA ASP A 338 22.01 3.53 -21.46
C ASP A 338 21.07 2.64 -22.28
N VAL A 339 19.80 3.04 -22.40
CA VAL A 339 18.83 2.35 -23.27
C VAL A 339 19.31 2.38 -24.72
N ARG A 340 19.76 3.54 -25.21
CA ARG A 340 20.32 3.67 -26.57
C ARG A 340 21.55 2.80 -26.76
N ARG A 341 22.42 2.72 -25.75
CA ARG A 341 23.61 1.87 -25.76
C ARG A 341 23.23 0.39 -25.85
N ARG A 342 22.35 -0.11 -24.97
CA ARG A 342 21.87 -1.50 -25.01
C ARG A 342 21.18 -1.85 -26.32
N PHE A 343 20.41 -0.92 -26.89
CA PHE A 343 19.77 -1.11 -28.19
C PHE A 343 20.80 -1.19 -29.33
N SER A 344 21.85 -0.37 -29.28
CA SER A 344 22.96 -0.44 -30.23
C SER A 344 23.77 -1.73 -30.08
N GLU A 345 24.05 -2.18 -28.86
CA GLU A 345 24.76 -3.43 -28.58
C GLU A 345 23.97 -4.65 -29.06
N TRP A 346 22.66 -4.67 -28.82
CA TRP A 346 21.76 -5.70 -29.35
C TRP A 346 21.79 -5.76 -30.88
N ARG A 347 21.69 -4.60 -31.54
CA ARG A 347 21.76 -4.52 -33.01
C ARG A 347 23.11 -4.99 -33.56
N THR A 348 24.20 -4.62 -32.89
CA THR A 348 25.55 -5.00 -33.31
C THR A 348 25.82 -6.49 -33.11
N ASN A 349 25.18 -7.13 -32.12
CA ASN A 349 25.26 -8.57 -31.90
C ASN A 349 24.34 -9.34 -32.87
N SER A 350 23.16 -8.82 -33.21
CA SER A 350 22.30 -9.45 -34.23
C SER A 350 22.91 -9.42 -35.64
N GLU A 351 23.76 -8.43 -35.94
CA GLU A 351 24.51 -8.34 -37.21
C GLU A 351 25.76 -9.26 -37.25
N ARG A 352 26.16 -9.87 -36.12
CA ARG A 352 27.28 -10.84 -36.06
C ARG A 352 26.84 -12.30 -36.20
N ASP A 353 25.56 -12.60 -36.02
CA ASP A 353 24.99 -13.95 -36.10
C ASP A 353 24.36 -14.28 -37.47
N GLU A 354 24.47 -13.41 -38.48
CA GLU A 354 24.15 -13.79 -39.86
C GLU A 354 25.26 -14.70 -40.43
N PRO A 355 24.94 -15.94 -40.86
CA PRO A 355 25.94 -16.81 -41.47
C PRO A 355 26.36 -16.21 -42.82
N ARG A 356 27.67 -15.97 -42.98
CA ARG A 356 28.25 -15.70 -44.30
C ARG A 356 28.10 -16.96 -45.13
N ASP A 357 27.20 -16.93 -46.10
CA ASP A 357 27.13 -17.93 -47.16
C ASP A 357 28.53 -18.13 -47.75
N ALA A 358 29.03 -19.36 -47.62
CA ALA A 358 30.23 -19.81 -48.28
C ALA A 358 29.82 -20.36 -49.65
N ASP A 359 30.20 -19.63 -50.70
CA ASP A 359 30.08 -20.02 -52.10
C ASP A 359 30.58 -21.45 -52.36
N ALA A 360 29.81 -22.19 -53.17
CA ALA A 360 30.19 -23.42 -53.87
C ALA A 360 30.19 -23.18 -55.38
#